data_AF-A0A7V9SE81-F1
#
_entry.id   AF-A0A7V9SE81-F1
#
_cell.length_a   1.000
_cell.length_b   1.000
_cell.length_c   1.000
_cell.angle_alpha   90.00
_cell.angle_beta   90.00
_cell.angle_gamma   90.00
#
_symmetry.space_group_name_H-M   'P 1'
#
loop_
_entity.id
_entity.type
_entity.pdbx_description
1 polymer ?
#
loop_
_entity_poly.entity_id
_entity_poly.type
_entity_poly.pdbx_seq_one_letter_code
_entity_poly.pdbx_strand_id
1 'polypeptide(L)'
;MTPIRQPSLPRRQLLSAGAGALLFVVPKAQGVATRTILQRGMSGGGMAQLDGGDEPRLANFGLFASSLQLPDGETLVLGAIQWIEAGTDFQLQSTEVTQCIPIADRSDGAEVRGRMQVNGEGDFPFVIRAIDGGRPGSALDRIEIEVNTAAAREGGVDLGSDDVFVYEAAGNLVAGDFQWVISDIDMGGQ
;
A
#
# COMPACT_ATOMS: atom_id res chain seq x y z
N MET A 1 -30.89 -11.80 -62.77
CA MET A 1 -30.61 -11.32 -64.14
C MET A 1 -31.14 -9.89 -64.23
N THR A 2 -30.26 -8.90 -64.13
CA THR A 2 -30.56 -7.45 -64.19
C THR A 2 -30.58 -7.00 -65.66
N PRO A 3 -31.37 -5.96 -66.04
CA PRO A 3 -30.80 -4.60 -66.13
C PRO A 3 -31.82 -3.50 -65.70
N ILE A 4 -31.47 -2.52 -64.86
CA ILE A 4 -30.91 -1.17 -65.13
C ILE A 4 -31.73 -0.32 -66.14
N ARG A 5 -32.32 0.79 -65.65
CA ARG A 5 -32.12 2.19 -66.13
C ARG A 5 -32.99 3.20 -65.33
N GLN A 6 -32.33 4.13 -64.65
CA GLN A 6 -32.82 5.51 -64.39
C GLN A 6 -32.15 6.43 -65.44
N PRO A 7 -32.76 7.54 -65.89
CA PRO A 7 -32.74 8.85 -65.18
C PRO A 7 -34.05 9.67 -65.43
N SER A 8 -34.37 10.84 -64.88
CA SER A 8 -33.59 12.06 -64.63
C SER A 8 -34.41 13.04 -63.77
N LEU A 9 -33.78 13.78 -62.87
CA LEU A 9 -34.36 15.02 -62.30
C LEU A 9 -33.35 16.18 -62.42
N PRO A 10 -33.83 17.42 -62.55
CA PRO A 10 -33.13 18.50 -63.25
C PRO A 10 -32.15 19.30 -62.39
N ARG A 11 -31.15 19.86 -63.09
CA ARG A 11 -30.20 20.89 -62.65
C ARG A 11 -30.86 22.26 -62.55
N ARG A 12 -30.62 22.98 -61.44
CA ARG A 12 -30.48 24.46 -61.32
C ARG A 12 -29.94 24.75 -59.90
N GLN A 13 -28.65 25.08 -59.73
CA GLN A 13 -28.07 26.45 -59.61
C GLN A 13 -28.69 27.24 -58.43
N LEU A 14 -27.98 27.62 -57.36
CA LEU A 14 -26.94 28.66 -57.22
C LEU A 14 -26.26 28.49 -55.83
N LEU A 15 -24.94 28.37 -55.67
CA LEU A 15 -23.96 29.44 -55.41
C LEU A 15 -24.37 30.46 -54.32
N SER A 16 -23.75 30.37 -53.13
CA SER A 16 -22.94 31.47 -52.56
C SER A 16 -22.18 31.03 -51.31
N ALA A 17 -20.96 31.55 -51.20
CA ALA A 17 -19.98 31.25 -50.18
C ALA A 17 -20.33 31.92 -48.84
N GLY A 18 -20.00 31.24 -47.75
CA GLY A 18 -20.02 31.77 -46.41
C GLY A 18 -19.08 30.94 -45.53
N ALA A 19 -17.77 31.12 -45.73
CA ALA A 19 -16.75 30.59 -44.83
C ALA A 19 -16.80 31.37 -43.51
N GLY A 20 -17.73 31.01 -42.63
CA GLY A 20 -17.70 31.40 -41.23
C GLY A 20 -16.80 30.44 -40.47
N ALA A 21 -15.51 30.74 -40.38
CA ALA A 21 -14.62 30.10 -39.42
C ALA A 21 -15.06 30.52 -38.02
N LEU A 22 -15.98 29.74 -37.42
CA LEU A 22 -16.17 29.73 -35.97
C LEU A 22 -14.89 29.13 -35.38
N LEU A 23 -13.93 30.01 -35.09
CA LEU A 23 -12.87 29.72 -34.14
C LEU A 23 -13.58 29.42 -32.82
N PHE A 24 -13.86 28.14 -32.56
CA PHE A 24 -14.06 27.67 -31.21
C PHE A 24 -12.76 27.97 -30.49
N VAL A 25 -12.72 29.10 -29.78
CA VAL A 25 -11.86 29.26 -28.62
C VAL A 25 -12.42 28.28 -27.61
N VAL A 26 -12.06 27.00 -27.76
CA VAL A 26 -12.09 26.07 -26.66
C VAL A 26 -11.12 26.70 -25.67
N PRO A 27 -11.56 27.19 -24.51
CA PRO A 27 -10.59 27.52 -23.49
C PRO A 27 -9.80 26.23 -23.31
N LYS A 28 -8.50 26.28 -23.61
CA LYS A 28 -7.58 25.33 -23.01
C LYS A 28 -7.78 25.57 -21.52
N ALA A 29 -8.69 24.81 -20.91
CA ALA A 29 -8.48 24.31 -19.58
C ALA A 29 -7.15 23.57 -19.70
N GLN A 30 -6.06 24.32 -19.58
CA GLN A 30 -4.80 23.78 -19.15
C GLN A 30 -5.20 23.06 -17.89
N GLY A 31 -5.29 21.73 -17.99
CA GLY A 31 -5.60 20.90 -16.85
C GLY A 31 -4.67 21.39 -15.76
N VAL A 32 -5.25 21.97 -14.71
CA VAL A 32 -4.59 21.95 -13.43
C VAL A 32 -4.44 20.45 -13.22
N ALA A 33 -3.27 19.91 -13.56
CA ALA A 33 -2.91 18.58 -13.17
C ALA A 33 -2.94 18.68 -11.65
N THR A 34 -4.07 18.30 -11.05
CA THR A 34 -4.21 18.14 -9.62
C THR A 34 -3.04 17.25 -9.25
N ARG A 35 -2.10 17.82 -8.52
CA ARG A 35 -0.91 17.12 -8.04
C ARG A 35 -1.40 16.24 -6.91
N THR A 36 -2.02 15.12 -7.26
CA THR A 36 -2.57 14.18 -6.30
C THR A 36 -1.44 13.28 -5.79
N ILE A 37 -1.28 13.20 -4.48
CA ILE A 37 -0.45 12.18 -3.85
C ILE A 37 -1.36 10.99 -3.55
N LEU A 38 -0.98 9.80 -4.00
CA LEU A 38 -1.71 8.57 -3.68
C LEU A 38 -1.05 7.93 -2.46
N GLN A 39 -1.77 7.88 -1.34
CA GLN A 39 -1.33 7.21 -0.13
C GLN A 39 -1.98 5.84 -0.04
N ARG A 40 -1.16 4.81 0.21
CA ARG A 40 -1.61 3.46 0.56
C ARG A 40 -0.80 2.95 1.74
N GLY A 41 -1.44 2.29 2.70
CA GLY A 41 -0.75 1.84 3.89
C GLY A 41 -1.59 1.00 4.82
N MET A 42 -0.96 0.64 5.93
CA MET A 42 -1.58 -0.06 7.05
C MET A 42 -1.23 0.69 8.33
N SER A 43 -2.21 0.86 9.19
CA SER A 43 -2.03 1.37 10.54
C SER A 43 -2.76 0.47 11.51
N GLY A 44 -2.17 0.18 12.65
CA GLY A 44 -2.82 -0.66 13.65
C GLY A 44 -1.97 -0.86 14.88
N GLY A 45 -2.50 -1.65 15.80
CA GLY A 45 -1.83 -1.95 17.05
C GLY A 45 -2.77 -2.65 18.02
N GLY A 46 -2.19 -3.20 19.07
CA GLY A 46 -2.93 -3.94 20.07
C GLY A 46 -2.13 -5.11 20.61
N MET A 47 -2.83 -6.20 20.89
CA MET A 47 -2.29 -7.40 21.52
C MET A 47 -2.58 -8.61 20.65
N ALA A 48 -1.54 -9.26 20.15
CA ALA A 48 -1.62 -10.51 19.44
C ALA A 48 -1.45 -11.69 20.41
N GLN A 49 -2.29 -12.72 20.26
CA GLN A 49 -2.07 -14.02 20.86
C GLN A 49 -1.31 -14.88 19.86
N LEU A 50 -0.06 -15.21 20.20
CA LEU A 50 0.86 -15.91 19.32
C LEU A 50 0.55 -17.40 19.25
N ASP A 51 0.65 -17.93 18.05
CA ASP A 51 0.57 -19.33 17.73
C ASP A 51 1.80 -20.07 18.32
N GLY A 52 1.60 -21.32 18.72
CA GLY A 52 2.68 -22.20 19.16
C GLY A 52 3.03 -22.07 20.65
N GLY A 53 2.68 -23.10 21.43
CA GLY A 53 2.95 -23.20 22.86
C GLY A 53 1.77 -23.85 23.60
N ASP A 54 2.06 -24.49 24.73
CA ASP A 54 1.03 -24.99 25.64
C ASP A 54 0.38 -23.84 26.45
N GLU A 55 1.10 -22.73 26.60
CA GLU A 55 0.64 -21.50 27.25
C GLU A 55 0.49 -20.36 26.24
N PRO A 56 -0.53 -19.50 26.39
CA PRO A 56 -0.75 -18.39 25.49
C PRO A 56 0.34 -17.34 25.61
N ARG A 57 1.17 -17.21 24.57
CA ARG A 57 2.12 -16.10 24.42
C ARG A 57 1.40 -14.89 23.85
N LEU A 58 1.70 -13.72 24.39
CA LEU A 58 1.07 -12.46 23.99
C LEU A 58 2.15 -11.48 23.52
N ALA A 59 1.86 -10.69 22.49
CA ALA A 59 2.72 -9.59 22.06
C ALA A 59 1.92 -8.30 21.93
N ASN A 60 2.40 -7.22 22.55
CA ASN A 60 1.89 -5.89 22.31
C ASN A 60 2.65 -5.28 21.14
N PHE A 61 1.94 -4.63 20.23
CA PHE A 61 2.58 -4.01 19.08
C PHE A 61 1.88 -2.74 18.62
N GLY A 62 2.62 -1.92 17.90
CA GLY A 62 2.13 -0.81 17.11
C GLY A 62 2.74 -0.87 15.72
N LEU A 63 1.94 -0.61 14.70
CA LEU A 63 2.35 -0.64 13.30
C LEU A 63 1.77 0.57 12.58
N PHE A 64 2.64 1.33 11.93
CA PHE A 64 2.26 2.28 10.89
C PHE A 64 3.22 2.07 9.72
N ALA A 65 2.68 1.88 8.52
CA ALA A 65 3.47 1.80 7.30
C ALA A 65 2.65 2.37 6.15
N SER A 66 3.25 3.25 5.36
CA SER A 66 2.57 3.90 4.25
C SER A 66 3.52 4.19 3.10
N SER A 67 3.08 3.85 1.90
CA SER A 67 3.67 4.23 0.63
C SER A 67 2.90 5.42 0.06
N LEU A 68 3.63 6.48 -0.31
CA LEU A 68 3.11 7.67 -0.95
C LEU A 68 3.69 7.77 -2.35
N GLN A 69 2.81 7.73 -3.35
CA GLN A 69 3.19 7.99 -4.73
C GLN A 69 3.07 9.49 -5.01
N LEU A 70 4.20 10.12 -5.29
CA LEU A 70 4.30 11.54 -5.60
C LEU A 70 3.91 11.83 -7.06
N PRO A 71 3.53 13.08 -7.39
CA PRO A 71 3.09 13.44 -8.74
C PRO A 71 4.15 13.27 -9.83
N ASP A 72 5.43 13.25 -9.47
CA ASP A 72 6.57 13.01 -10.36
C ASP A 72 6.90 11.52 -10.55
N GLY A 73 6.16 10.63 -9.87
CA GLY A 73 6.33 9.19 -9.92
C GLY A 73 7.26 8.63 -8.87
N GLU A 74 7.89 9.46 -8.03
CA GLU A 74 8.67 8.99 -6.88
C GLU A 74 7.76 8.31 -5.85
N THR A 75 8.29 7.30 -5.18
CA THR A 75 7.59 6.61 -4.09
C THR A 75 8.35 6.85 -2.78
N LEU A 76 7.67 7.47 -1.82
CA LEU A 76 8.17 7.63 -0.46
C LEU A 76 7.52 6.58 0.44
N VAL A 77 8.33 5.88 1.24
CA VAL A 77 7.82 4.96 2.26
C VAL A 77 8.12 5.53 3.63
N LEU A 78 7.10 5.58 4.48
CA LEU A 78 7.18 6.02 5.86
C LEU A 78 6.60 4.93 6.74
N GLY A 79 7.23 4.66 7.88
CA GLY A 79 6.68 3.71 8.82
C GLY A 79 7.44 3.61 10.12
N ALA A 80 6.79 3.02 11.10
CA ALA A 80 7.34 2.66 12.39
C ALA A 80 6.63 1.41 12.91
N ILE A 81 7.40 0.48 13.45
CA ILE A 81 6.92 -0.75 14.06
C ILE A 81 7.57 -0.90 15.44
N GLN A 82 6.76 -1.27 16.41
CA GLN A 82 7.20 -1.69 17.73
C GLN A 82 6.49 -3.00 18.09
N TRP A 83 7.22 -3.96 18.63
CA TRP A 83 6.72 -5.27 19.06
C TRP A 83 7.36 -5.63 20.39
N ILE A 84 6.56 -6.08 21.36
CA ILE A 84 7.00 -6.40 22.72
C ILE A 84 6.28 -7.67 23.17
N GLU A 85 7.03 -8.75 23.40
CA GLU A 85 6.44 -9.97 23.96
C GLU A 85 6.16 -9.81 25.46
N ALA A 86 4.89 -9.94 25.84
CA ALA A 86 4.44 -9.73 27.21
C ALA A 86 5.04 -10.76 28.16
N GLY A 87 5.48 -10.29 29.34
CA GLY A 87 6.13 -11.15 30.34
C GLY A 87 7.59 -11.49 30.03
N THR A 88 8.16 -10.87 29.00
CA THR A 88 9.58 -11.01 28.63
C THR A 88 10.22 -9.64 28.42
N ASP A 89 11.54 -9.60 28.30
CA ASP A 89 12.28 -8.40 27.87
C ASP A 89 12.45 -8.33 26.34
N PHE A 90 11.81 -9.23 25.58
CA PHE A 90 11.97 -9.32 24.14
C PHE A 90 11.20 -8.22 23.41
N GLN A 91 11.93 -7.45 22.61
CA GLN A 91 11.43 -6.29 21.88
C GLN A 91 12.02 -6.23 20.47
N LEU A 92 11.19 -5.85 19.52
CA LEU A 92 11.60 -5.51 18.16
C LEU A 92 11.17 -4.07 17.85
N GLN A 93 12.07 -3.32 17.23
CA GLN A 93 11.80 -1.93 16.86
C GLN A 93 12.36 -1.65 15.46
N SER A 94 11.51 -1.19 14.55
CA SER A 94 11.98 -0.80 13.21
C SER A 94 12.96 0.37 13.29
N THR A 95 14.07 0.25 12.58
CA THR A 95 15.00 1.34 12.27
C THR A 95 14.62 2.02 10.96
N GLU A 96 14.04 1.27 10.02
CA GLU A 96 13.57 1.74 8.73
C GLU A 96 12.41 0.87 8.22
N VAL A 97 11.43 1.47 7.57
CA VAL A 97 10.42 0.76 6.75
C VAL A 97 10.68 1.11 5.29
N THR A 98 11.00 0.10 4.49
CA THR A 98 11.40 0.27 3.09
C THR A 98 10.28 -0.04 2.12
N GLN A 99 9.29 -0.85 2.51
CA GLN A 99 8.15 -1.20 1.67
C GLN A 99 6.86 -1.38 2.48
N CYS A 100 5.75 -1.01 1.86
CA CYS A 100 4.39 -1.32 2.31
C CYS A 100 3.53 -1.55 1.07
N ILE A 101 3.24 -2.82 0.76
CA ILE A 101 2.52 -3.24 -0.43
C ILE A 101 1.33 -4.13 -0.06
N PRO A 102 0.27 -4.18 -0.87
CA PRO A 102 -0.80 -5.16 -0.67
C PRO A 102 -0.25 -6.59 -0.73
N ILE A 103 -0.78 -7.48 0.11
CA ILE A 103 -0.49 -8.92 0.01
C ILE A 103 -1.07 -9.46 -1.30
N ALA A 104 -0.30 -10.26 -2.03
CA ALA A 104 -0.77 -10.87 -3.27
C ALA A 104 -2.07 -11.65 -3.06
N ASP A 105 -3.01 -11.51 -4.00
CA ASP A 105 -4.33 -12.15 -3.97
C ASP A 105 -5.21 -11.80 -2.76
N ARG A 106 -4.88 -10.72 -2.02
CA ARG A 106 -5.65 -10.23 -0.87
C ARG A 106 -5.84 -8.71 -0.94
N SER A 107 -7.04 -8.25 -0.61
CA SER A 107 -7.37 -6.82 -0.53
C SER A 107 -7.35 -6.26 0.89
N ASP A 108 -7.18 -7.14 1.88
CA ASP A 108 -7.39 -6.90 3.29
C ASP A 108 -6.09 -6.97 4.09
N GLY A 109 -4.92 -6.86 3.44
CA GLY A 109 -3.65 -6.94 4.14
C GLY A 109 -2.48 -6.30 3.43
N ALA A 110 -1.48 -5.93 4.22
CA ALA A 110 -0.20 -5.37 3.78
C ALA A 110 0.94 -6.32 4.13
N GLU A 111 1.87 -6.42 3.19
CA GLU A 111 3.23 -6.82 3.47
C GLU A 111 4.08 -5.56 3.71
N VAL A 112 4.70 -5.50 4.87
CA VAL A 112 5.58 -4.40 5.31
C VAL A 112 6.98 -4.96 5.48
N ARG A 113 7.97 -4.32 4.86
CA ARG A 113 9.37 -4.74 4.93
C ARG A 113 10.26 -3.59 5.38
N GLY A 114 11.41 -3.94 5.93
CA GLY A 114 12.39 -2.95 6.35
C GLY A 114 13.50 -3.55 7.19
N ARG A 115 14.03 -2.71 8.09
CA ARG A 115 15.13 -3.01 9.00
C ARG A 115 14.69 -2.78 10.45
N MET A 116 15.14 -3.61 11.37
CA MET A 116 14.78 -3.51 12.79
C MET A 116 15.90 -3.94 13.73
N GLN A 117 15.85 -3.41 14.94
CA GLN A 117 16.66 -3.81 16.08
C GLN A 117 15.95 -4.85 16.93
N VAL A 118 16.73 -5.74 17.55
CA VAL A 118 16.29 -6.70 18.55
C VAL A 118 16.84 -6.24 19.89
N ASN A 119 15.98 -5.92 20.84
CA ASN A 119 16.37 -5.41 22.16
C ASN A 119 17.34 -4.21 22.11
N GLY A 120 17.22 -3.36 21.07
CA GLY A 120 18.09 -2.21 20.84
C GLY A 120 19.45 -2.52 20.20
N GLU A 121 19.66 -3.77 19.78
CA GLU A 121 20.92 -4.23 19.15
C GLU A 121 20.68 -4.78 17.74
N GLY A 122 21.76 -4.77 16.96
CA GLY A 122 21.78 -5.27 15.59
C GLY A 122 21.00 -4.42 14.59
N ASP A 123 20.92 -4.91 13.35
CA ASP A 123 20.08 -4.34 12.31
C ASP A 123 19.68 -5.48 11.38
N PHE A 124 18.45 -5.95 11.51
CA PHE A 124 17.97 -7.18 10.89
C PHE A 124 16.88 -6.86 9.86
N PRO A 125 16.87 -7.54 8.70
CA PRO A 125 15.77 -7.43 7.77
C PRO A 125 14.53 -8.07 8.39
N PHE A 126 13.36 -7.48 8.13
CA PHE A 126 12.08 -8.06 8.53
C PHE A 126 11.06 -8.02 7.41
N VAL A 127 10.07 -8.92 7.53
CA VAL A 127 8.80 -8.83 6.84
C VAL A 127 7.67 -9.02 7.84
N ILE A 128 6.65 -8.18 7.75
CA ILE A 128 5.40 -8.28 8.50
C ILE A 128 4.25 -8.41 7.54
N ARG A 129 3.35 -9.37 7.79
CA ARG A 129 2.06 -9.48 7.10
C ARG A 129 0.96 -9.11 8.08
N ALA A 130 0.35 -7.96 7.86
CA ALA A 130 -0.78 -7.46 8.66
C ALA A 130 -2.06 -7.64 7.87
N ILE A 131 -3.05 -8.33 8.45
CA ILE A 131 -4.31 -8.70 7.81
C ILE A 131 -5.45 -8.17 8.68
N ASP A 132 -6.28 -7.30 8.11
CA ASP A 132 -7.55 -6.81 8.66
C ASP A 132 -8.65 -7.82 8.30
N GLY A 133 -9.07 -8.61 9.27
CA GLY A 133 -9.95 -9.75 9.04
C GLY A 133 -11.42 -9.45 9.33
N GLY A 134 -11.75 -8.27 9.83
CA GLY A 134 -13.10 -8.04 10.34
C GLY A 134 -13.38 -6.65 10.86
N ARG A 135 -14.08 -6.60 12.00
CA ARG A 135 -14.37 -5.35 12.71
C ARG A 135 -13.41 -5.22 13.88
N PRO A 136 -13.19 -4.00 14.39
CA PRO A 136 -12.41 -3.78 15.60
C PRO A 136 -12.84 -4.72 16.73
N GLY A 137 -11.88 -5.44 17.31
CA GLY A 137 -12.11 -6.38 18.42
C GLY A 137 -12.79 -7.71 18.04
N SER A 138 -12.90 -8.04 16.74
CA SER A 138 -13.50 -9.31 16.29
C SER A 138 -12.58 -10.53 16.43
N ALA A 139 -11.30 -10.31 16.75
CA ALA A 139 -10.24 -11.33 16.77
C ALA A 139 -10.03 -12.08 15.44
N LEU A 140 -10.42 -11.46 14.33
CA LEU A 140 -10.17 -11.96 12.98
C LEU A 140 -8.90 -11.36 12.35
N ASP A 141 -8.41 -10.26 12.90
CA ASP A 141 -7.18 -9.63 12.48
C ASP A 141 -5.97 -10.49 12.83
N ARG A 142 -5.00 -10.54 11.93
CA ARG A 142 -3.82 -11.38 12.06
C ARG A 142 -2.56 -10.59 11.77
N ILE A 143 -1.53 -10.84 12.56
CA ILE A 143 -0.17 -10.36 12.31
C ILE A 143 0.78 -11.55 12.24
N GLU A 144 1.66 -11.51 11.25
CA GLU A 144 2.79 -12.42 11.10
C GLU A 144 4.05 -11.56 11.00
N ILE A 145 5.07 -11.89 11.78
CA ILE A 145 6.35 -11.21 11.78
C ILE A 145 7.45 -12.25 11.59
N GLU A 146 8.34 -11.96 10.65
CA GLU A 146 9.52 -12.75 10.38
C GLU A 146 10.74 -11.82 10.36
N VAL A 147 11.77 -12.16 11.13
CA VAL A 147 13.00 -11.39 11.27
C VAL A 147 14.17 -12.26 10.89
N ASN A 148 14.96 -11.78 9.94
CA ASN A 148 16.13 -12.46 9.40
C ASN A 148 15.85 -13.87 8.84
N THR A 149 14.60 -14.21 8.52
CA THR A 149 14.23 -15.44 7.81
C THR A 149 14.59 -15.34 6.32
N ALA A 150 14.44 -16.43 5.58
CA ALA A 150 14.58 -16.39 4.12
C ALA A 150 13.60 -15.39 3.50
N ALA A 151 12.33 -15.40 3.91
CA ALA A 151 11.31 -14.48 3.38
C ALA A 151 11.60 -13.02 3.75
N ALA A 152 12.14 -12.75 4.93
CA ALA A 152 12.55 -11.40 5.35
C ALA A 152 13.74 -10.86 4.54
N ARG A 153 14.66 -11.75 4.13
CA ARG A 153 15.83 -11.38 3.31
C ARG A 153 15.51 -11.21 1.83
N GLU A 154 14.46 -11.85 1.34
CA GLU A 154 13.96 -11.63 -0.02
C GLU A 154 13.53 -10.15 -0.19
N GLY A 155 14.14 -9.44 -1.14
CA GLY A 155 13.84 -8.01 -1.38
C GLY A 155 14.63 -6.99 -0.54
N GLY A 156 15.58 -7.43 0.30
CA GLY A 156 16.43 -6.55 1.11
C GLY A 156 17.67 -5.98 0.38
N VAL A 157 18.15 -4.83 0.85
CA VAL A 157 19.46 -4.23 0.48
C VAL A 157 20.50 -4.73 1.49
N ASP A 158 21.51 -5.46 1.00
CA ASP A 158 22.74 -6.01 1.62
C ASP A 158 22.72 -6.52 3.08
N LEU A 159 23.46 -7.61 3.31
CA LEU A 159 23.50 -8.37 4.56
C LEU A 159 24.38 -7.67 5.62
N GLY A 160 23.82 -6.69 6.33
CA GLY A 160 24.40 -6.11 7.55
C GLY A 160 24.35 -7.08 8.75
N SER A 161 25.39 -7.00 9.60
CA SER A 161 25.87 -7.97 10.61
C SER A 161 24.83 -8.61 11.55
N ASP A 162 24.63 -9.92 11.41
CA ASP A 162 24.90 -11.01 12.37
C ASP A 162 24.01 -12.22 11.99
N ASP A 163 24.60 -13.30 11.48
CA ASP A 163 23.88 -14.38 10.76
C ASP A 163 23.07 -15.33 11.68
N VAL A 164 23.05 -15.10 13.00
CA VAL A 164 22.60 -16.12 13.97
C VAL A 164 21.18 -15.91 14.47
N PHE A 165 20.71 -14.67 14.60
CA PHE A 165 19.37 -14.41 15.13
C PHE A 165 18.31 -14.63 14.04
N VAL A 166 17.29 -15.44 14.33
CA VAL A 166 16.09 -15.62 13.51
C VAL A 166 14.89 -15.62 14.45
N TYR A 167 13.82 -14.95 14.05
CA TYR A 167 12.60 -14.91 14.82
C TYR A 167 11.37 -14.97 13.92
N GLU A 168 10.40 -15.78 14.32
CA GLU A 168 9.12 -15.96 13.64
C GLU A 168 8.02 -15.98 14.69
N ALA A 169 6.99 -15.17 14.47
CA ALA A 169 5.78 -15.22 15.26
C ALA A 169 4.57 -14.90 14.38
N ALA A 170 3.46 -15.55 14.67
CA ALA A 170 2.19 -15.29 14.02
C ALA A 170 1.07 -15.41 15.04
N GLY A 171 0.00 -14.65 14.89
CA GLY A 171 -1.09 -14.68 15.86
C GLY A 171 -2.27 -13.81 15.50
N ASN A 172 -3.41 -14.09 16.12
CA ASN A 172 -4.61 -13.26 15.96
C ASN A 172 -4.62 -12.16 17.02
N LEU A 173 -5.14 -10.99 16.67
CA LEU A 173 -5.30 -9.88 17.62
C LEU A 173 -6.44 -10.20 18.58
N VAL A 174 -6.14 -10.35 19.87
CA VAL A 174 -7.16 -10.50 20.92
C VAL A 174 -7.65 -9.16 21.45
N ALA A 175 -6.92 -8.08 21.16
CA ALA A 175 -7.32 -6.70 21.36
C ALA A 175 -6.64 -5.82 20.31
N GLY A 176 -7.31 -4.74 19.89
CA GLY A 176 -6.81 -3.85 18.84
C GLY A 176 -7.47 -4.10 17.49
N ASP A 177 -6.84 -3.54 16.46
CA ASP A 177 -7.36 -3.54 15.08
C ASP A 177 -6.24 -3.18 14.10
N PHE A 178 -6.40 -3.61 12.85
CA PHE A 178 -5.70 -3.09 11.68
C PHE A 178 -6.65 -2.29 10.81
N GLN A 179 -6.17 -1.16 10.31
CA GLN A 179 -6.90 -0.31 9.39
C GLN A 179 -6.08 -0.05 8.14
N TRP A 180 -6.69 -0.39 7.00
CA TRP A 180 -6.17 0.00 5.70
C TRP A 180 -6.26 1.51 5.51
N VAL A 181 -5.15 2.13 5.12
CA VAL A 181 -5.06 3.57 4.83
C VAL A 181 -5.04 3.74 3.32
N ILE A 182 -6.08 4.36 2.76
CA ILE A 182 -6.10 4.82 1.36
C ILE A 182 -6.52 6.28 1.37
N SER A 183 -5.74 7.13 0.71
CA SER A 183 -6.10 8.54 0.57
C SER A 183 -5.55 9.11 -0.73
N ASP A 184 -6.38 9.92 -1.38
CA ASP A 184 -5.97 10.76 -2.50
C ASP A 184 -5.84 12.19 -1.96
N ILE A 185 -4.61 12.70 -1.87
CA ILE A 185 -4.32 14.00 -1.27
C ILE A 185 -4.19 15.01 -2.40
N ASP A 186 -5.15 15.92 -2.52
CA ASP A 186 -5.06 17.02 -3.47
C ASP A 186 -4.14 18.13 -2.94
N MET A 187 -3.09 18.43 -3.70
CA MET A 187 -2.17 19.53 -3.40
C MET A 187 -2.63 20.87 -4.00
N GLY A 188 -3.78 20.90 -4.67
CA GLY A 188 -4.40 22.07 -5.28
C GLY A 188 -5.16 22.95 -4.30
N GLY A 189 -4.46 23.59 -3.35
CA GLY A 189 -5.12 24.49 -2.40
C GLY A 189 -4.20 25.14 -1.37
N GLN A 190 -3.35 26.07 -1.81
CA GLN A 190 -2.93 27.24 -1.03
C GLN A 190 -2.91 28.47 -1.94
#